data_AF-A0A974NZE5-F1
#
_entry.id   AF-A0A974NZE5-F1
#
_cell.length_a   1.000
_cell.length_b   1.000
_cell.length_c   1.000
_cell.angle_alpha   90.00
_cell.angle_beta   90.00
_cell.angle_gamma   90.00
#
_symmetry.space_group_name_H-M   'P 1'
#
loop_
_entity.id
_entity.type
_entity.pdbx_description
1 polymer ?
#
loop_
_entity_poly.entity_id
_entity_poly.type
_entity_poly.pdbx_seq_one_letter_code
_entity_poly.pdbx_strand_id
1 'polypeptide(L)'
;MTVPNHTRVKEGILPHINSPQDVKELSEKQLLTLAEEIRRELIRILSRTGGHLGPNLGIVELTIALHRVFNTPRDKLVFDVSHQGYVHKMFTGRRERLATLRQFQGLNGFLLRTESEHDAYGTTSSNMEPFLFYDRSMELPLQSQLTEF
;
A
#
# COMPACT_ATOMS: atom_id res chain seq x y z
N MET A 1 8.17 -43.57 -11.81
CA MET A 1 7.69 -42.96 -10.55
C MET A 1 7.58 -41.47 -10.78
N THR A 2 6.37 -40.99 -11.02
CA THR A 2 6.03 -39.59 -11.28
C THR A 2 6.11 -38.81 -9.97
N VAL A 3 6.97 -37.80 -9.92
CA VAL A 3 7.07 -36.85 -8.81
C VAL A 3 5.75 -36.10 -8.66
N PRO A 4 5.16 -35.99 -7.45
CA PRO A 4 3.89 -35.29 -7.27
C PRO A 4 4.06 -33.79 -7.50
N ASN A 5 3.19 -33.28 -8.35
CA ASN A 5 3.00 -31.88 -8.72
C ASN A 5 2.86 -30.99 -7.47
N HIS A 6 3.76 -30.01 -7.31
CA HIS A 6 3.71 -29.06 -6.21
C HIS A 6 2.40 -28.27 -6.25
N THR A 7 1.54 -28.56 -5.26
CA THR A 7 0.58 -27.65 -4.63
C THR A 7 -0.16 -26.72 -5.59
N ARG A 8 -1.37 -27.14 -6.01
CA ARG A 8 -2.43 -26.22 -6.45
C ARG A 8 -2.46 -25.04 -5.47
N VAL A 9 -2.12 -23.84 -5.95
CA VAL A 9 -2.42 -22.60 -5.24
C VAL A 9 -3.92 -22.65 -4.95
N LYS A 10 -4.28 -22.77 -3.68
CA LYS A 10 -5.66 -22.53 -3.24
C LYS A 10 -5.91 -21.07 -3.64
N GLU A 11 -6.78 -20.83 -4.62
CA GLU A 11 -7.09 -19.46 -5.08
C GLU A 11 -7.48 -18.64 -3.85
N GLY A 12 -6.62 -17.69 -3.48
CA GLY A 12 -6.78 -16.87 -2.28
C GLY A 12 -7.88 -15.84 -2.46
N ILE A 13 -8.27 -15.16 -1.39
CA ILE A 13 -9.29 -14.10 -1.43
C ILE A 13 -8.70 -12.79 -1.97
N LEU A 14 -7.48 -12.44 -1.55
CA LEU A 14 -6.79 -11.19 -1.86
C LEU A 14 -6.68 -10.89 -3.38
N PRO A 15 -6.42 -11.86 -4.27
CA PRO A 15 -6.43 -11.62 -5.73
C PRO A 15 -7.76 -11.09 -6.27
N HIS A 16 -8.87 -11.35 -5.59
CA HIS A 16 -10.21 -10.91 -5.99
C HIS A 16 -10.62 -9.56 -5.38
N ILE A 17 -9.80 -8.98 -4.51
CA ILE A 17 -10.06 -7.68 -3.89
C ILE A 17 -9.38 -6.58 -4.70
N ASN A 18 -10.17 -5.81 -5.44
CA ASN A 18 -9.73 -4.70 -6.28
C ASN A 18 -10.36 -3.37 -5.87
N SER A 19 -11.47 -3.41 -5.12
CA SER A 19 -12.19 -2.24 -4.63
C SER A 19 -12.53 -2.35 -3.14
N PRO A 20 -12.82 -1.21 -2.47
CA PRO A 20 -13.33 -1.22 -1.10
C PRO A 20 -14.64 -2.01 -0.94
N GLN A 21 -15.45 -2.06 -2.01
CA GLN A 21 -16.72 -2.77 -2.02
C GLN A 21 -16.54 -4.28 -1.88
N ASP A 22 -15.50 -4.85 -2.50
CA ASP A 22 -15.21 -6.27 -2.44
C ASP A 22 -14.93 -6.73 -0.99
N VAL A 23 -14.35 -5.86 -0.16
CA VAL A 23 -14.09 -6.13 1.26
C VAL A 23 -15.39 -6.19 2.08
N LYS A 24 -16.42 -5.41 1.69
CA LYS A 24 -17.71 -5.36 2.40
C LYS A 24 -18.51 -6.65 2.24
N GLU A 25 -18.36 -7.30 1.10
CA GLU A 25 -19.10 -8.52 0.75
C GLU A 25 -18.54 -9.78 1.42
N LEU A 26 -17.38 -9.69 2.06
CA LEU A 26 -16.76 -10.82 2.75
C LEU A 26 -17.45 -11.14 4.08
N SER A 27 -17.57 -12.43 4.36
CA SER A 27 -17.93 -12.95 5.69
C SER A 27 -16.79 -12.74 6.71
N GLU A 28 -17.09 -12.79 8.00
CA GLU A 28 -16.08 -12.64 9.06
C GLU A 28 -14.93 -13.65 8.94
N LYS A 29 -15.24 -14.91 8.60
CA LYS A 29 -14.21 -15.94 8.39
C LYS A 29 -13.30 -15.61 7.20
N GLN A 30 -13.88 -15.06 6.14
CA GLN A 30 -13.13 -14.62 4.96
C GLN A 30 -12.25 -13.41 5.29
N LEU A 31 -12.67 -12.51 6.18
CA LEU A 31 -11.84 -11.38 6.63
C LEU A 31 -10.59 -11.85 7.38
N LEU A 32 -10.69 -12.87 8.22
CA LEU A 32 -9.53 -13.45 8.91
C LEU A 32 -8.54 -14.04 7.88
N THR A 33 -9.05 -14.75 6.88
CA THR A 33 -8.23 -15.30 5.80
C THR A 33 -7.58 -14.19 4.97
N LEU A 34 -8.33 -13.14 4.65
CA LEU A 34 -7.83 -11.97 3.93
C LEU A 34 -6.70 -11.29 4.70
N ALA A 35 -6.84 -11.11 6.02
CA ALA A 35 -5.81 -10.50 6.85
C ALA A 35 -4.50 -11.31 6.84
N GLU A 36 -4.58 -12.64 6.89
CA GLU A 36 -3.39 -13.48 6.76
C GLU A 36 -2.74 -13.38 5.37
N GLU A 37 -3.54 -13.38 4.31
CA GLU A 37 -3.04 -13.23 2.93
C GLU A 37 -2.36 -11.88 2.72
N ILE A 38 -2.92 -10.80 3.26
CA ILE A 38 -2.31 -9.46 3.21
C ILE A 38 -0.97 -9.45 3.91
N ARG A 39 -0.84 -10.06 5.10
CA ARG A 39 0.45 -10.14 5.79
C ARG A 39 1.48 -10.89 4.96
N ARG A 40 1.11 -12.04 4.39
CA ARG A 40 1.99 -12.81 3.49
C ARG A 40 2.43 -11.98 2.29
N GLU A 41 1.51 -11.24 1.69
CA GLU A 41 1.78 -10.39 0.53
C GLU A 41 2.69 -9.20 0.88
N LEU A 42 2.44 -8.53 2.02
CA LEU A 42 3.29 -7.46 2.53
C LEU A 42 4.73 -7.95 2.76
N ILE A 43 4.91 -9.11 3.40
CA ILE A 43 6.24 -9.71 3.61
C ILE A 43 6.90 -10.02 2.25
N ARG A 44 6.15 -10.61 1.31
CA ARG A 44 6.66 -10.95 -0.03
C ARG A 44 7.14 -9.72 -0.81
N ILE A 45 6.40 -8.62 -0.76
CA ILE A 45 6.72 -7.40 -1.50
C ILE A 45 7.86 -6.63 -0.81
N LEU A 46 7.74 -6.40 0.50
CA LEU A 46 8.68 -5.54 1.24
C LEU A 46 10.03 -6.21 1.51
N SER A 47 10.10 -7.55 1.48
CA SER A 47 11.39 -8.26 1.49
C SER A 47 12.25 -7.98 0.24
N ARG A 48 11.63 -7.58 -0.87
CA ARG A 48 12.33 -7.26 -2.14
C ARG A 48 12.55 -5.76 -2.32
N THR A 49 11.53 -4.96 -1.98
CA THR A 49 11.49 -3.52 -2.25
C THR A 49 11.98 -2.67 -1.07
N GLY A 50 12.08 -3.25 0.12
CA GLY A 50 12.29 -2.52 1.37
C GLY A 50 11.07 -1.71 1.80
N GLY A 51 11.21 -0.89 2.84
CA GLY A 51 10.13 -0.02 3.35
C GLY A 51 9.60 -0.40 4.74
N HIS A 52 8.45 0.16 5.12
CA HIS A 52 7.95 0.14 6.50
C HIS A 52 7.13 -1.13 6.83
N LEU A 53 7.80 -2.28 6.95
CA LEU A 53 7.12 -3.56 7.18
C LEU A 53 6.33 -3.61 8.51
N GLY A 54 6.96 -3.27 9.64
CA GLY A 54 6.35 -3.37 10.98
C GLY A 54 5.01 -2.62 11.11
N PRO A 55 4.95 -1.32 10.79
CA PRO A 55 3.70 -0.55 10.85
C PRO A 55 2.59 -1.10 9.94
N ASN A 56 2.92 -1.54 8.73
CA ASN A 56 1.94 -2.09 7.80
C ASN A 56 1.37 -3.44 8.25
N LEU A 57 2.16 -4.27 8.94
CA LEU A 57 1.66 -5.51 9.53
C LEU A 57 0.73 -5.27 10.72
N GLY A 58 0.95 -4.19 11.49
CA GLY A 58 0.14 -3.84 12.66
C GLY A 58 -1.22 -3.21 12.35
N ILE A 59 -1.41 -2.67 11.14
CA ILE A 59 -2.65 -1.96 10.75
C ILE A 59 -3.57 -2.75 9.82
N VAL A 60 -3.25 -4.01 9.52
CA VAL A 60 -4.01 -4.85 8.57
C VAL A 60 -5.48 -4.92 8.95
N GLU A 61 -5.79 -5.38 10.17
CA GLU A 61 -7.15 -5.52 10.67
C GLU A 61 -7.88 -4.18 10.75
N LEU A 62 -7.20 -3.13 11.22
CA LEU A 62 -7.79 -1.80 11.31
C LEU A 62 -8.18 -1.29 9.92
N THR A 63 -7.31 -1.47 8.93
CA THR A 63 -7.57 -1.03 7.55
C THR A 63 -8.73 -1.81 6.94
N ILE A 64 -8.81 -3.13 7.18
CA ILE A 64 -9.96 -3.95 6.78
C ILE A 64 -11.25 -3.41 7.41
N ALA A 65 -11.25 -3.17 8.72
CA ALA A 65 -12.42 -2.68 9.44
C ALA A 65 -12.88 -1.30 8.92
N LEU A 66 -11.94 -0.38 8.68
CA LEU A 66 -12.23 0.94 8.13
C LEU A 66 -12.88 0.85 6.76
N HIS A 67 -12.33 0.03 5.84
CA HIS A 67 -12.90 -0.15 4.51
C HIS A 67 -14.22 -0.92 4.52
N ARG A 68 -14.50 -1.72 5.56
CA ARG A 68 -15.80 -2.39 5.72
C ARG A 68 -16.90 -1.39 6.10
N VAL A 69 -16.59 -0.49 7.02
CA VAL A 69 -17.57 0.45 7.60
C VAL A 69 -17.73 1.68 6.70
N PHE A 70 -16.64 2.31 6.28
CA PHE A 70 -16.66 3.57 5.53
C PHE A 70 -16.63 3.35 4.02
N ASN A 71 -17.02 4.35 3.25
CA ASN A 71 -17.07 4.34 1.79
C ASN A 71 -16.13 5.39 1.21
N THR A 72 -14.88 5.03 0.93
CA THR A 72 -13.95 5.91 0.19
C THR A 72 -14.25 5.85 -1.32
N PRO A 73 -14.21 6.96 -2.09
CA PRO A 73 -13.65 8.28 -1.75
C PRO A 73 -14.62 9.27 -1.09
N ARG A 74 -15.89 8.90 -0.86
CA ARG A 74 -16.89 9.77 -0.22
C ARG A 74 -16.47 10.12 1.21
N ASP A 75 -16.19 9.10 2.00
CA ASP A 75 -15.64 9.22 3.34
C ASP A 75 -14.12 9.36 3.25
N LYS A 76 -13.58 10.37 3.94
CA LYS A 76 -12.15 10.70 3.91
C LYS A 76 -11.43 9.93 5.01
N LEU A 77 -10.69 8.89 4.63
CA LEU A 77 -9.82 8.15 5.52
C LEU A 77 -8.46 8.83 5.60
N VAL A 78 -8.07 9.27 6.80
CA VAL A 78 -6.79 9.93 7.06
C VAL A 78 -5.92 9.01 7.90
N PHE A 79 -4.71 8.73 7.41
CA PHE A 79 -3.69 7.98 8.13
C PHE A 79 -2.62 8.97 8.58
N ASP A 80 -2.53 9.21 9.90
CA ASP A 80 -1.63 10.21 10.51
C ASP A 80 -0.16 10.00 10.17
N VAL A 81 0.24 8.76 9.90
CA VAL A 81 1.55 8.45 9.35
C VAL A 81 1.32 7.69 8.05
N SER A 82 1.46 8.35 6.89
CA SER A 82 0.91 7.77 5.66
C SER A 82 1.69 6.55 5.13
N HIS A 83 2.85 6.23 5.71
CA HIS A 83 3.64 5.06 5.32
C HIS A 83 3.05 3.72 5.81
N GLN A 84 2.02 3.74 6.68
CA GLN A 84 1.22 2.55 6.99
C GLN A 84 0.03 2.34 6.04
N GLY A 85 -0.03 3.07 4.93
CA GLY A 85 -1.14 3.03 3.97
C GLY A 85 -1.07 1.91 2.93
N TYR A 86 -0.16 0.93 2.99
CA TYR A 86 -0.01 -0.03 1.89
C TYR A 86 -1.22 -0.95 1.74
N VAL A 87 -1.83 -1.37 2.84
CA VAL A 87 -3.08 -2.15 2.81
C VAL A 87 -4.21 -1.32 2.20
N HIS A 88 -4.27 -0.02 2.50
CA HIS A 88 -5.23 0.89 1.88
C HIS A 88 -5.02 0.97 0.36
N LYS A 89 -3.76 1.05 -0.11
CA LYS A 89 -3.43 0.97 -1.54
C LYS A 89 -3.87 -0.36 -2.18
N MET A 90 -3.74 -1.50 -1.47
CA MET A 90 -4.23 -2.79 -1.98
C MET A 90 -5.73 -2.76 -2.30
N PHE A 91 -6.56 -2.26 -1.37
CA PHE A 91 -8.02 -2.24 -1.52
C PHE A 91 -8.55 -1.19 -2.47
N THR A 92 -7.70 -0.29 -2.95
CA THR A 92 -8.07 0.84 -3.81
C THR A 92 -7.46 0.70 -5.21
N GLY A 93 -7.47 -0.54 -5.73
CA GLY A 93 -7.06 -0.86 -7.10
C GLY A 93 -5.56 -0.83 -7.37
N ARG A 94 -4.69 -0.63 -6.37
CA ARG A 94 -3.24 -0.48 -6.56
C ARG A 94 -2.42 -1.69 -6.14
N ARG A 95 -3.05 -2.83 -5.82
CA ARG A 95 -2.39 -4.06 -5.35
C ARG A 95 -1.23 -4.51 -6.26
N GLU A 96 -1.45 -4.64 -7.55
CA GLU A 96 -0.45 -5.15 -8.50
C GLU A 96 0.76 -4.20 -8.62
N ARG A 97 0.52 -2.90 -8.44
CA ARG A 97 1.57 -1.87 -8.51
C ARG A 97 2.39 -1.77 -7.21
N LEU A 98 2.04 -2.47 -6.14
CA LEU A 98 2.82 -2.42 -4.89
C LEU A 98 4.23 -2.97 -5.03
N ALA A 99 4.48 -3.84 -6.02
CA ALA A 99 5.83 -4.31 -6.32
C ALA A 99 6.77 -3.18 -6.81
N THR A 100 6.23 -2.03 -7.21
CA THR A 100 7.00 -0.84 -7.64
C THR A 100 7.11 0.23 -6.54
N LEU A 101 6.72 -0.08 -5.30
CA LEU A 101 6.83 0.86 -4.18
C LEU A 101 8.24 1.45 -4.06
N ARG A 102 8.31 2.77 -3.92
CA ARG A 102 9.55 3.56 -3.74
C ARG A 102 10.55 3.44 -4.89
N GLN A 103 10.11 3.00 -6.06
CA GLN A 103 10.91 2.97 -7.28
C GLN A 103 10.60 4.20 -8.14
N PHE A 104 11.55 4.57 -9.00
CA PHE A 104 11.33 5.63 -9.99
C PHE A 104 10.11 5.30 -10.85
N GLN A 105 9.17 6.25 -10.99
CA GLN A 105 7.87 6.10 -11.67
C GLN A 105 6.95 5.01 -11.08
N GLY A 106 7.30 4.44 -9.92
CA GLY A 106 6.50 3.47 -9.19
C GLY A 106 5.48 4.11 -8.22
N LEU A 107 4.88 3.28 -7.36
CA LEU A 107 4.01 3.80 -6.30
C LEU A 107 4.81 4.55 -5.25
N ASN A 108 4.22 5.64 -4.74
CA ASN A 108 4.81 6.37 -3.64
C ASN A 108 4.72 5.54 -2.34
N GLY A 109 5.75 5.64 -1.49
CA GLY A 109 5.77 5.02 -0.16
C GLY A 109 4.78 5.64 0.83
N PHE A 110 4.12 6.71 0.43
CA PHE A 110 3.13 7.47 1.18
C PHE A 110 1.80 7.52 0.42
N LEU A 111 0.70 7.82 1.11
CA LEU A 111 -0.58 8.11 0.45
C LEU A 111 -0.49 9.50 -0.20
N LEU A 112 -0.92 9.63 -1.45
CA LEU A 112 -0.84 10.89 -2.19
C LEU A 112 -2.15 11.14 -2.94
N ARG A 113 -2.73 12.34 -2.76
CA ARG A 113 -3.95 12.77 -3.47
C ARG A 113 -3.83 12.70 -4.99
N THR A 114 -2.64 12.94 -5.51
CA THR A 114 -2.34 12.86 -6.95
C THR A 114 -2.22 11.43 -7.46
N GLU A 115 -2.04 10.43 -6.58
CA GLU A 115 -1.92 9.02 -6.94
C GLU A 115 -3.28 8.30 -6.93
N SER A 116 -4.21 8.72 -6.05
CA SER A 116 -5.55 8.13 -5.96
C SER A 116 -6.55 9.07 -5.31
N GLU A 117 -7.80 9.04 -5.77
CA GLU A 117 -8.93 9.76 -5.14
C GLU A 117 -9.25 9.27 -3.72
N HIS A 118 -8.81 8.06 -3.38
CA HIS A 118 -9.00 7.45 -2.07
C HIS A 118 -8.03 7.99 -1.01
N ASP A 119 -6.92 8.59 -1.44
CA ASP A 119 -5.88 9.11 -0.57
C ASP A 119 -6.27 10.53 -0.13
N ALA A 120 -6.94 10.66 1.02
CA ALA A 120 -7.45 11.96 1.47
C ALA A 120 -6.34 12.96 1.85
N TYR A 121 -5.26 12.46 2.46
CA TYR A 121 -4.12 13.27 2.92
C TYR A 121 -2.83 12.44 2.94
N GLY A 122 -1.68 13.08 2.70
CA GLY A 122 -0.40 12.41 2.50
C GLY A 122 0.73 12.94 3.35
N THR A 123 0.76 12.69 4.66
CA THR A 123 1.86 13.19 5.50
C THR A 123 2.98 12.16 5.69
N THR A 124 4.23 12.58 5.60
CA THR A 124 5.40 11.70 5.79
C THR A 124 5.79 11.57 7.27
N SER A 125 5.29 12.47 8.14
CA SER A 125 5.54 12.48 9.59
C SER A 125 4.28 12.89 10.38
N SER A 126 4.26 12.65 11.69
CA SER A 126 3.15 13.01 12.60
C SER A 126 2.85 14.51 12.65
N ASN A 127 3.74 15.34 12.08
CA ASN A 127 3.63 16.80 12.05
C ASN A 127 3.80 17.24 10.58
N MET A 128 2.76 17.83 9.94
CA MET A 128 2.72 18.59 8.65
C MET A 128 3.97 18.60 7.72
N GLU A 129 3.98 18.47 6.39
CA GLU A 129 3.09 18.86 5.28
C GLU A 129 3.54 18.01 4.05
N PRO A 130 2.63 17.37 3.28
CA PRO A 130 2.95 16.50 2.13
C PRO A 130 3.87 17.13 1.07
N PHE A 131 3.74 18.45 0.87
CA PHE A 131 4.16 19.11 -0.36
C PHE A 131 5.68 19.21 -0.53
N LEU A 132 6.42 19.37 0.57
CA LEU A 132 7.87 19.60 0.54
C LEU A 132 8.71 18.34 0.26
N PHE A 133 8.17 17.15 0.51
CA PHE A 133 8.93 15.91 0.31
C PHE A 133 8.88 15.42 -1.14
N TYR A 134 7.80 15.72 -1.86
CA TYR A 134 7.64 15.33 -3.27
C TYR A 134 8.63 16.09 -4.16
N ASP A 135 8.73 17.40 -3.97
CA ASP A 135 9.62 18.30 -4.73
C ASP A 135 11.10 17.86 -4.63
N ARG A 136 11.58 17.62 -3.41
CA ARG A 136 12.98 17.23 -3.18
C ARG A 136 13.35 15.83 -3.70
N SER A 137 12.36 14.96 -3.94
CA SER A 137 12.59 13.61 -4.49
C SER A 137 12.59 13.54 -6.03
N MET A 138 12.10 14.60 -6.69
CA MET A 138 12.07 14.72 -8.15
C MET A 138 13.19 15.61 -8.72
N GLU A 139 13.90 16.38 -7.87
CA GLU A 139 15.06 17.19 -8.26
C GLU A 139 16.42 16.46 -8.15
N LEU A 140 16.62 15.37 -8.90
CA LEU A 140 17.96 14.98 -9.37
C LEU A 140 17.77 14.29 -10.73
N PRO A 141 18.29 14.84 -11.85
CA PRO A 141 19.70 15.22 -11.98
C PRO A 141 19.97 16.52 -12.78
N LEU A 142 21.04 17.25 -12.40
CA LEU A 142 22.04 17.95 -13.25
C LEU A 142 22.62 19.15 -12.50
N GLN A 143 23.76 18.94 -11.84
CA GLN A 143 24.84 19.94 -11.80
C GLN A 143 26.15 19.23 -11.43
N SER A 144 26.67 18.48 -12.41
CA SER A 144 28.11 18.41 -12.61
C SER A 144 28.53 19.69 -13.33
N GLN A 145 29.58 20.35 -12.81
CA GLN A 145 30.23 21.59 -13.27
C GLN A 145 29.72 22.90 -12.66
N LEU A 146 30.55 23.46 -11.77
CA LEU A 146 31.01 24.86 -11.62
C LEU A 146 31.67 24.94 -10.23
N THR A 147 32.97 24.68 -10.12
CA THR A 147 34.13 25.61 -10.17
C THR A 147 34.66 25.93 -8.77
N GLU A 148 35.99 25.89 -8.67
CA GLU A 148 36.84 26.42 -7.61
C GLU A 148 36.24 27.65 -6.91
N PHE A 149 36.22 27.63 -5.57
CA PHE A 149 36.95 28.55 -4.70
C PHE A 149 37.10 27.90 -3.31
#